data_AF-A0A2U3CSN8-F1
#
_entry.id   AF-A0A2U3CSN8-F1
#
_cell.length_a   1.000
_cell.length_b   1.000
_cell.length_c   1.000
_cell.angle_alpha   90.00
_cell.angle_beta   90.00
_cell.angle_gamma   90.00
#
_symmetry.space_group_name_H-M   'P 1'
#
loop_
_entity.id
_entity.type
_entity.pdbx_description
1 polymer ?
#
loop_
_entity_poly.entity_id
_entity_poly.type
_entity_poly.pdbx_seq_one_letter_code
_entity_poly.pdbx_strand_id
1 'polypeptide(L)'
;MDLLDALKFVQGSVAKKELQEGLTHFRIVNGTVRGFNGTISLCSPVPLNIDCTPKAEPMLKAIAACDEAVQMTMLANGKLSIKSGGFKVSVDTLQKPTAHVEPDGTIPDITGHHFPHGLNLSLIPI
;
A
#
# COMPACT_ATOMS: atom_id res chain seq x y z
N MET A 1 0.11 14.32 -1.79
CA MET A 1 0.71 13.10 -2.35
C MET A 1 -0.24 12.58 -3.40
N ASP A 2 0.24 12.32 -4.61
CA ASP A 2 -0.59 11.69 -5.64
C ASP A 2 -0.67 10.16 -5.45
N LEU A 3 -1.46 9.47 -6.29
CA LEU A 3 -1.64 8.02 -6.18
C LEU A 3 -0.31 7.26 -6.35
N LEU A 4 0.53 7.66 -7.32
CA LEU A 4 1.77 6.95 -7.60
C LEU A 4 2.76 7.10 -6.44
N ASP A 5 2.87 8.29 -5.90
CA ASP A 5 3.70 8.58 -4.73
C ASP A 5 3.25 7.77 -3.51
N ALA A 6 1.93 7.71 -3.25
CA ALA A 6 1.39 6.91 -2.16
C ALA A 6 1.74 5.43 -2.30
N LEU A 7 1.61 4.87 -3.52
CA LEU A 7 1.98 3.49 -3.81
C LEU A 7 3.49 3.23 -3.62
N LYS A 8 4.36 4.14 -4.09
CA LYS A 8 5.81 4.04 -3.88
C LYS A 8 6.18 4.11 -2.41
N PHE A 9 5.51 4.96 -1.63
CA PHE A 9 5.73 5.06 -0.19
C PHE A 9 5.39 3.75 0.51
N VAL A 10 4.17 3.22 0.30
CA VAL A 10 3.77 1.98 0.98
C VAL A 10 4.47 0.73 0.45
N GLN A 11 5.03 0.78 -0.78
CA GLN A 11 5.83 -0.31 -1.36
C GLN A 11 6.99 -0.75 -0.47
N GLY A 12 7.57 0.19 0.32
CA GLY A 12 8.63 -0.13 1.28
C GLY A 12 8.23 -1.18 2.34
N SER A 13 6.92 -1.37 2.54
CA SER A 13 6.35 -2.37 3.45
C SER A 13 5.76 -3.60 2.76
N VAL A 14 5.94 -3.78 1.46
CA VAL A 14 5.46 -4.98 0.73
C VAL A 14 6.57 -6.01 0.62
N ALA A 15 6.26 -7.30 0.85
CA ALA A 15 7.24 -8.38 0.70
C ALA A 15 7.60 -8.61 -0.78
N LYS A 16 8.89 -8.91 -1.03
CA LYS A 16 9.39 -9.23 -2.38
C LYS A 16 9.07 -10.65 -2.83
N LYS A 17 8.85 -11.56 -1.88
CA LYS A 17 8.55 -12.98 -2.12
C LYS A 17 7.36 -13.39 -1.27
N GLU A 18 6.56 -14.28 -1.82
CA GLU A 18 5.34 -14.77 -1.17
C GLU A 18 5.70 -15.89 -0.20
N LEU A 19 5.99 -15.52 1.05
CA LEU A 19 6.11 -16.49 2.16
C LEU A 19 4.74 -16.79 2.79
N GLN A 20 3.83 -15.82 2.70
CA GLN A 20 2.43 -15.93 3.07
C GLN A 20 1.61 -15.13 2.07
N GLU A 21 0.45 -15.66 1.69
CA GLU A 21 -0.40 -15.02 0.69
C GLU A 21 -0.85 -13.62 1.15
N GLY A 22 -0.82 -12.66 0.23
CA GLY A 22 -1.19 -11.28 0.50
C GLY A 22 -0.03 -10.38 0.90
N LEU A 23 1.10 -10.91 1.37
CA LEU A 23 2.28 -10.07 1.71
C LEU A 23 2.92 -9.41 0.47
N THR A 24 2.64 -9.93 -0.72
CA THR A 24 3.08 -9.36 -2.01
C THR A 24 2.04 -8.44 -2.66
N HIS A 25 0.98 -8.11 -1.95
CA HIS A 25 -0.15 -7.32 -2.44
C HIS A 25 -0.24 -6.00 -1.67
N PHE A 26 -0.88 -5.01 -2.28
CA PHE A 26 -1.41 -3.88 -1.53
C PHE A 26 -2.77 -4.27 -0.96
N ARG A 27 -3.18 -3.62 0.14
CA ARG A 27 -4.57 -3.58 0.58
C ARG A 27 -5.12 -2.18 0.38
N ILE A 28 -6.15 -2.04 -0.46
CA ILE A 28 -6.86 -0.79 -0.70
C ILE A 28 -8.25 -0.93 -0.11
N VAL A 29 -8.58 -0.04 0.83
CA VAL A 29 -9.86 -0.03 1.53
C VAL A 29 -10.06 1.34 2.18
N ASN A 30 -11.31 1.82 2.22
CA ASN A 30 -11.69 3.07 2.91
C ASN A 30 -10.82 4.29 2.54
N GLY A 31 -10.49 4.46 1.25
CA GLY A 31 -9.68 5.59 0.80
C GLY A 31 -8.22 5.56 1.27
N THR A 32 -7.71 4.37 1.64
CA THR A 32 -6.31 4.18 2.02
C THR A 32 -5.70 3.03 1.23
N VAL A 33 -4.38 3.08 1.05
CA VAL A 33 -3.57 1.97 0.55
C VAL A 33 -2.56 1.58 1.61
N ARG A 34 -2.33 0.28 1.78
CA ARG A 34 -1.43 -0.28 2.77
C ARG A 34 -0.58 -1.40 2.18
N GLY A 35 0.65 -1.50 2.66
CA GLY A 35 1.50 -2.68 2.50
C GLY A 35 1.77 -3.33 3.85
N PHE A 36 2.12 -4.62 3.82
CA PHE A 36 2.61 -5.34 4.99
C PHE A 36 3.55 -6.48 4.57
N ASN A 37 4.69 -6.60 5.25
CA ASN A 37 5.72 -7.60 4.93
C ASN A 37 5.93 -8.64 6.04
N GLY A 38 5.04 -8.70 7.03
CA GLY A 38 5.18 -9.56 8.21
C GLY A 38 5.83 -8.86 9.41
N THR A 39 6.45 -7.69 9.21
CA THR A 39 7.17 -6.97 10.28
C THR A 39 6.69 -5.52 10.40
N ILE A 40 6.60 -4.81 9.28
CA ILE A 40 6.17 -3.41 9.24
C ILE A 40 5.01 -3.25 8.28
N SER A 41 4.08 -2.37 8.65
CA SER A 41 3.01 -1.91 7.77
C SER A 41 3.12 -0.40 7.58
N LEU A 42 3.03 0.03 6.32
CA LEU A 42 2.92 1.45 5.96
C LEU A 42 1.57 1.67 5.27
N CYS A 43 0.92 2.77 5.63
CA CYS A 43 -0.39 3.16 5.14
C CYS A 43 -0.33 4.61 4.61
N SER A 44 -1.04 4.89 3.52
CA SER A 44 -1.20 6.24 2.98
C SER A 44 -2.64 6.48 2.52
N PRO A 45 -3.20 7.69 2.71
CA PRO A 45 -4.46 8.05 2.09
C PRO A 45 -4.33 8.07 0.55
N VAL A 46 -5.40 7.69 -0.14
CA VAL A 46 -5.53 7.71 -1.61
C VAL A 46 -6.95 8.10 -2.01
N PRO A 47 -7.16 8.83 -3.13
CA PRO A 47 -8.48 9.24 -3.59
C PRO A 47 -9.20 8.12 -4.35
N LEU A 48 -9.22 6.91 -3.79
CA LEU A 48 -9.81 5.73 -4.41
C LEU A 48 -11.02 5.24 -3.59
N ASN A 49 -12.15 5.05 -4.26
CA ASN A 49 -13.35 4.46 -3.68
C ASN A 49 -13.54 3.02 -4.20
N ILE A 50 -12.56 2.17 -3.91
CA ILE A 50 -12.53 0.78 -4.37
C ILE A 50 -11.85 -0.10 -3.32
N ASP A 51 -12.50 -1.20 -2.96
CA ASP A 51 -11.97 -2.15 -2.00
C ASP A 51 -11.37 -3.34 -2.76
N CYS A 52 -10.05 -3.47 -2.75
CA CYS A 52 -9.36 -4.55 -3.45
C CYS A 52 -7.97 -4.83 -2.85
N THR A 53 -7.38 -5.94 -3.27
CA THR A 53 -6.08 -6.41 -2.78
C THR A 53 -5.18 -6.81 -3.96
N PRO A 54 -4.78 -5.85 -4.82
CA PRO A 54 -4.05 -6.13 -6.06
C PRO A 54 -2.59 -6.49 -5.82
N LYS A 55 -2.01 -7.32 -6.70
CA LYS A 55 -0.57 -7.63 -6.70
C LYS A 55 0.21 -6.32 -6.82
N ALA A 56 1.09 -6.05 -5.87
CA ALA A 56 1.64 -4.71 -5.67
C ALA A 56 2.53 -4.26 -6.84
N GLU A 57 3.47 -5.10 -7.27
CA GLU A 57 4.40 -4.75 -8.33
C GLU A 57 3.70 -4.54 -9.70
N PRO A 58 2.79 -5.43 -10.15
CA PRO A 58 2.00 -5.16 -11.36
C PRO A 58 1.15 -3.89 -11.28
N MET A 59 0.51 -3.62 -10.14
CA MET A 59 -0.27 -2.39 -9.95
C MET A 59 0.62 -1.15 -10.05
N LEU A 60 1.75 -1.13 -9.34
CA LEU A 60 2.66 0.00 -9.34
C LEU A 60 3.18 0.29 -10.75
N LYS A 61 3.58 -0.74 -11.50
CA LYS A 61 4.01 -0.60 -12.90
C LYS A 61 2.89 -0.07 -13.80
N ALA A 62 1.66 -0.54 -13.62
CA ALA A 62 0.51 -0.09 -14.39
C ALA A 62 0.19 1.40 -14.14
N ILE A 63 0.17 1.84 -12.88
CA ILE A 63 -0.07 3.23 -12.51
C ILE A 63 1.07 4.13 -12.98
N ALA A 64 2.33 3.68 -12.86
CA ALA A 64 3.49 4.42 -13.34
C ALA A 64 3.53 4.61 -14.87
N ALA A 65 2.80 3.78 -15.63
CA ALA A 65 2.68 3.88 -17.09
C ALA A 65 1.46 4.71 -17.55
N CYS A 66 0.71 5.31 -16.62
CA CYS A 66 -0.44 6.14 -16.95
C CYS A 66 -0.02 7.61 -17.02
N ASP A 67 -0.14 8.22 -18.20
CA ASP A 67 0.17 9.64 -18.43
C ASP A 67 -1.07 10.55 -18.33
N GLU A 68 -2.26 9.97 -18.17
CA GLU A 68 -3.54 10.67 -18.10
C GLU A 68 -4.34 10.23 -16.85
N ALA A 69 -5.60 10.68 -16.76
CA ALA A 69 -6.51 10.28 -15.70
C ALA A 69 -6.73 8.75 -15.67
N VAL A 70 -6.46 8.15 -14.52
CA VAL A 70 -6.58 6.70 -14.31
C VAL A 70 -8.02 6.34 -13.93
N GLN A 71 -8.60 5.39 -14.67
CA GLN A 71 -9.85 4.71 -14.34
C GLN A 71 -9.55 3.31 -13.79
N MET A 72 -10.14 2.99 -12.65
CA MET A 72 -9.99 1.70 -11.98
C MET A 72 -11.34 1.02 -11.80
N THR A 73 -11.45 -0.27 -12.13
CA THR A 73 -12.71 -1.01 -12.02
C THR A 73 -12.45 -2.47 -11.64
N MET A 74 -13.16 -2.97 -10.64
CA MET A 74 -13.19 -4.39 -10.32
C MET A 74 -13.97 -5.15 -11.40
N LEU A 75 -13.34 -6.17 -11.99
CA LEU A 75 -13.97 -7.06 -12.95
C LEU A 75 -14.56 -8.29 -12.25
N ALA A 76 -15.59 -8.88 -12.85
CA ALA A 76 -16.26 -10.08 -12.32
C ALA A 76 -15.32 -11.30 -12.16
N ASN A 77 -14.21 -11.34 -12.89
CA ASN A 77 -13.19 -12.39 -12.78
C ASN A 77 -12.20 -12.18 -11.62
N GLY A 78 -12.44 -11.19 -10.75
CA GLY A 78 -11.58 -10.91 -9.60
C GLY A 78 -10.26 -10.23 -9.98
N LYS A 79 -10.19 -9.56 -11.14
CA LYS A 79 -9.06 -8.69 -11.51
C LYS A 79 -9.45 -7.22 -11.41
N LEU A 80 -8.46 -6.38 -11.15
CA LEU A 80 -8.58 -4.93 -11.19
C LEU A 80 -8.18 -4.43 -12.58
N SER A 81 -9.13 -3.89 -13.34
CA SER A 81 -8.84 -3.19 -14.59
C SER A 81 -8.30 -1.79 -14.29
N ILE A 82 -7.17 -1.44 -14.89
CA ILE A 82 -6.55 -0.12 -14.83
C ILE A 82 -6.51 0.41 -16.27
N LYS A 83 -7.10 1.57 -16.52
CA LYS A 83 -7.18 2.21 -17.84
C LYS A 83 -6.78 3.67 -17.76
N SER A 84 -6.03 4.15 -18.74
CA SER A 84 -5.66 5.56 -18.92
C SER A 84 -5.59 5.86 -20.42
N GLY A 85 -6.47 6.71 -20.94
CA GLY A 85 -6.58 6.92 -22.39
C GLY A 85 -6.77 5.60 -23.16
N GLY A 86 -5.82 5.30 -24.07
CA GLY A 86 -5.75 4.04 -24.83
C GLY A 86 -5.06 2.88 -24.10
N PHE A 87 -4.33 3.14 -23.02
CA PHE A 87 -3.67 2.11 -22.21
C PHE A 87 -4.69 1.37 -21.34
N LYS A 88 -4.62 0.04 -21.32
CA LYS A 88 -5.47 -0.81 -20.48
C LYS A 88 -4.74 -2.09 -20.09
N VAL A 89 -4.74 -2.38 -18.79
CA VAL A 89 -4.20 -3.62 -18.22
C VAL A 89 -5.12 -4.13 -17.12
N SER A 90 -5.01 -5.42 -16.77
CA SER A 90 -5.73 -6.01 -15.64
C SER A 90 -4.74 -6.65 -14.69
N VAL A 91 -4.87 -6.32 -13.41
CA VAL A 91 -4.00 -6.80 -12.32
C VAL A 91 -4.78 -7.80 -11.47
N ASP A 92 -4.17 -8.92 -11.14
CA ASP A 92 -4.78 -9.91 -10.25
C ASP A 92 -4.95 -9.32 -8.84
N THR A 93 -6.09 -9.61 -8.21
CA THR A 93 -6.37 -9.23 -6.83
C THR A 93 -6.89 -10.40 -6.02
N LEU A 94 -6.43 -10.48 -4.78
CA LEU A 94 -6.94 -11.47 -3.84
C LEU A 94 -8.36 -11.13 -3.44
N GLN A 95 -9.18 -12.18 -3.32
CA GLN A 95 -10.60 -12.09 -2.96
C GLN A 95 -10.86 -12.49 -1.50
N LYS A 96 -9.81 -12.71 -0.72
CA LYS A 96 -9.90 -13.13 0.68
C LYS A 96 -9.26 -12.12 1.63
N PRO A 97 -9.63 -12.14 2.92
CA PRO A 97 -8.92 -11.38 3.94
C PRO A 97 -7.42 -11.71 3.93
N THR A 98 -6.59 -10.70 4.18
CA THR A 98 -5.13 -10.83 4.20
C THR A 98 -4.59 -10.38 5.55
N ALA A 99 -3.35 -10.77 5.87
CA ALA A 99 -2.69 -10.46 7.14
C ALA A 99 -2.26 -8.98 7.29
N HIS A 100 -2.77 -8.08 6.45
CA HIS A 100 -2.49 -6.66 6.58
C HIS A 100 -3.00 -6.17 7.93
N VAL A 101 -2.08 -5.71 8.77
CA VAL A 101 -2.40 -5.18 10.09
C VAL A 101 -2.87 -3.73 9.99
N GLU A 102 -3.64 -3.29 10.97
CA GLU A 102 -4.02 -1.88 11.16
C GLU A 102 -3.35 -1.37 12.44
N PRO A 103 -3.00 -0.08 12.53
CA PRO A 103 -2.57 0.48 13.80
C PRO A 103 -3.72 0.42 14.80
N ASP A 104 -3.42 0.00 16.02
CA ASP A 104 -4.34 -0.05 17.15
C ASP A 104 -3.80 0.73 18.36
N GLY A 105 -4.63 0.88 19.39
CA GLY A 105 -4.26 1.56 20.64
C GLY A 105 -4.51 3.09 20.63
N THR A 106 -3.87 3.77 21.58
CA THR A 106 -4.02 5.22 21.79
C THR A 106 -2.88 5.98 21.13
N ILE A 107 -3.17 7.10 20.46
CA ILE A 107 -2.15 8.00 19.93
C ILE A 107 -1.57 8.80 21.10
N PRO A 108 -0.29 8.58 21.49
CA PRO A 108 0.33 9.38 22.54
C PRO A 108 0.64 10.79 22.02
N ASP A 109 0.55 11.79 22.89
CA ASP A 109 0.94 13.16 22.58
C ASP A 109 2.48 13.28 22.61
N ILE A 110 3.11 13.04 21.45
CA ILE A 110 4.55 13.18 21.27
C ILE A 110 4.82 14.47 20.51
N THR A 111 5.29 15.50 21.22
CA THR A 111 5.70 16.78 20.63
C THR A 111 7.10 16.68 20.00
N GLY A 112 7.25 17.33 18.83
CA GLY A 112 8.34 17.07 17.86
C GLY A 112 9.79 17.26 18.32
N HIS A 113 10.04 17.88 19.48
CA HIS A 113 11.40 18.03 20.03
C HIS A 113 11.90 16.76 20.75
N HIS A 114 11.00 15.92 21.28
CA HIS A 114 11.39 14.74 22.05
C HIS A 114 11.60 13.48 21.17
N PHE A 115 10.98 13.44 19.99
CA PHE A 115 11.04 12.29 19.09
C PHE A 115 12.45 12.00 18.52
N PRO A 116 13.16 12.97 17.91
CA PRO A 116 14.52 12.71 17.39
C PRO A 116 15.54 12.45 18.50
N HIS A 117 15.34 13.04 19.70
CA HIS A 117 16.20 12.76 20.86
C HIS A 117 16.04 11.31 21.35
N GLY A 118 14.81 10.81 21.41
CA GLY A 118 14.52 9.42 21.80
C GLY A 118 15.04 8.38 20.82
N LEU A 119 15.04 8.67 19.51
CA LEU A 119 15.56 7.75 18.48
C LEU A 119 17.10 7.68 18.45
N ASN A 120 17.80 8.70 18.96
CA ASN A 120 19.27 8.76 18.97
C ASN A 120 19.91 8.13 20.23
N LEU A 121 19.10 7.74 21.23
CA LEU A 121 19.61 7.28 22.53
C LEU A 121 19.90 5.76 22.62
N SER A 122 19.83 5.00 21.53
CA SER A 122 20.15 3.56 21.52
C SER A 122 21.61 3.24 21.14
N LEU A 123 22.52 4.22 21.20
CA LEU A 123 23.98 4.00 21.11
C LEU A 123 24.65 4.10 22.49
N ILE A 124 23.99 3.61 23.55
CA ILE A 124 24.69 3.34 24.81
C ILE A 124 25.39 1.99 24.63
N PRO A 125 26.73 1.93 24.54
CA PRO A 125 27.44 0.67 24.48
C PRO A 125 27.27 -0.07 25.81
N ILE A 126 26.95 -1.35 25.73
CA ILE A 126 27.18 -2.31 26.83
C ILE A 126 28.63 -2.78 26.73
#